data_AF-K9QE44-F1
#
_entry.id   AF-K9QE44-F1
#
_cell.length_a   1.000
_cell.length_b   1.000
_cell.length_c   1.000
_cell.angle_alpha   90.00
_cell.angle_beta   90.00
_cell.angle_gamma   90.00
#
_symmetry.space_group_name_H-M   'P 1'
#
loop_
_entity.id
_entity.type
_entity.pdbx_description
1 polymer ?
#
loop_
_entity_poly.entity_id
_entity_poly.type
_entity_poly.pdbx_seq_one_letter_code
_entity_poly.pdbx_strand_id
1 'polypeptide(L)' 'MTNNKNLQKTPEQRIEKIERFVDILRWQLINSLEASYALAAELAILKGQSPDSNEICLKLRREYDALNTLRPINHQPKHY' A
#
# COMPACT_ATOMS: atom_id res chain seq x y z
N MET A 1 -6.88 -39.98 22.57
CA MET A 1 -6.01 -38.85 23.00
C MET A 1 -5.59 -38.09 21.74
N THR A 2 -6.29 -37.01 21.40
CA THR A 2 -5.93 -36.15 20.26
C THR A 2 -4.83 -35.20 20.71
N ASN A 3 -3.60 -35.46 20.27
CA ASN A 3 -2.45 -34.61 20.54
C ASN A 3 -2.67 -33.22 19.94
N ASN A 4 -3.05 -32.28 20.79
CA ASN A 4 -3.14 -30.87 20.46
C ASN A 4 -1.71 -30.30 20.39
N LYS A 5 -1.02 -30.58 19.28
CA LYS A 5 0.24 -29.91 18.95
C LYS A 5 -0.12 -28.46 18.67
N ASN A 6 0.00 -27.64 19.71
CA ASN A 6 0.15 -26.21 19.58
C ASN A 6 1.42 -25.98 18.74
N LEU A 7 1.26 -25.91 17.41
CA LEU A 7 2.32 -25.57 16.47
C LEU A 7 2.69 -24.11 16.71
N GLN A 8 3.52 -23.87 17.74
CA GLN A 8 4.15 -22.58 17.96
C GLN A 8 4.99 -22.27 16.72
N LYS A 9 4.59 -21.23 15.99
CA LYS A 9 5.33 -20.75 14.83
C LYS A 9 6.73 -20.33 15.26
N THR A 10 7.74 -20.72 14.48
CA THR A 10 9.11 -20.25 14.73
C THR A 10 9.19 -18.73 14.57
N PRO A 11 10.16 -18.04 15.18
CA PRO A 11 10.37 -16.61 14.98
C PRO A 11 10.43 -16.21 13.50
N GLU A 12 11.06 -17.03 12.64
CA GLU A 12 11.21 -16.80 11.20
C GLU A 12 9.85 -16.86 10.49
N GLN A 13 9.02 -17.85 10.81
CA GLN A 13 7.65 -17.95 10.28
C GLN A 13 6.77 -16.78 10.71
N ARG A 14 7.06 -16.16 11.87
CA ARG A 14 6.37 -14.96 12.34
C ARG A 14 6.86 -13.73 11.58
N ILE A 15 8.17 -13.58 11.36
CA ILE A 15 8.77 -12.50 10.58
C ILE A 15 8.22 -12.51 9.15
N GLU A 16 8.32 -13.64 8.44
CA GLU A 16 7.82 -13.79 7.06
C GLU A 16 6.32 -13.48 6.96
N LYS A 17 5.54 -13.86 7.98
CA LYS A 17 4.12 -13.50 8.06
C LYS A 17 3.96 -11.97 8.18
N ILE A 18 4.67 -11.33 9.11
CA ILE A 18 4.59 -9.88 9.33
C ILE A 18 5.00 -9.11 8.08
N GLU A 19 6.11 -9.46 7.44
CA GLU A 19 6.58 -8.80 6.21
C GLU A 19 5.54 -8.88 5.09
N ARG A 20 4.93 -10.06 4.89
CA ARG A 20 3.82 -10.21 3.93
C ARG A 20 2.63 -9.29 4.26
N PHE A 21 2.27 -9.17 5.53
CA PHE A 21 1.19 -8.25 5.92
C PHE A 21 1.55 -6.80 5.66
N VAL A 22 2.79 -6.39 5.95
CA VAL A 22 3.25 -5.03 5.65
C VAL A 22 3.21 -4.75 4.15
N ASP A 23 3.62 -5.71 3.31
CA ASP A 23 3.54 -5.59 1.85
C ASP A 23 2.10 -5.47 1.34
N ILE A 24 1.17 -6.27 1.89
CA ILE A 24 -0.26 -6.18 1.57
C ILE A 24 -0.81 -4.80 1.95
N LEU A 25 -0.52 -4.33 3.17
CA LEU A 25 -0.97 -3.02 3.64
C LEU A 25 -0.39 -1.88 2.81
N ARG A 26 0.88 -1.96 2.41
CA ARG A 26 1.49 -0.98 1.50
C ARG A 26 0.74 -0.95 0.17
N TRP A 27 0.50 -2.11 -0.44
CA TRP A 27 -0.22 -2.21 -1.72
C TRP A 27 -1.64 -1.65 -1.60
N GLN A 28 -2.36 -1.97 -0.53
CA GLN A 28 -3.70 -1.42 -0.28
C GLN A 28 -3.68 0.11 -0.12
N LEU A 29 -2.71 0.65 0.62
CA LEU A 29 -2.56 2.10 0.82
C LEU A 29 -2.29 2.84 -0.49
N ILE A 30 -1.36 2.34 -1.31
CA ILE A 30 -1.03 2.92 -2.63
C ILE A 30 -2.27 2.97 -3.52
N ASN A 31 -2.98 1.85 -3.66
CA ASN A 31 -4.20 1.80 -4.50
C ASN A 31 -5.31 2.71 -3.96
N SER A 32 -5.42 2.82 -2.63
CA SER A 32 -6.43 3.68 -2.00
C SER A 32 -6.12 5.16 -2.27
N LEU A 33 -4.84 5.56 -2.24
CA LEU A 33 -4.41 6.91 -2.61
C LEU A 33 -4.61 7.22 -4.08
N GLU A 34 -4.31 6.26 -4.97
CA GLU A 34 -4.55 6.39 -6.41
C GLU A 34 -6.04 6.62 -6.70
N ALA A 35 -6.91 5.79 -6.13
CA ALA A 35 -8.36 5.93 -6.27
C ALA A 35 -8.87 7.26 -5.68
N SER A 36 -8.35 7.66 -4.53
CA SER A 36 -8.70 8.93 -3.90
C SER A 36 -8.31 10.13 -4.77
N TYR A 37 -7.11 10.09 -5.38
CA TYR A 37 -6.66 11.13 -6.30
C TYR A 37 -7.56 11.21 -7.53
N ALA A 38 -7.91 10.08 -8.15
CA ALA A 38 -8.78 10.04 -9.32
C ALA A 38 -10.15 10.67 -9.04
N LEU A 39 -10.78 10.31 -7.91
CA LEU A 39 -12.07 10.88 -7.49
C LEU A 39 -11.97 12.37 -7.14
N ALA A 40 -10.88 12.79 -6.47
CA ALA A 40 -10.66 14.19 -6.16
C ALA A 40 -10.46 15.04 -7.43
N ALA A 41 -9.73 14.51 -8.42
CA ALA A 41 -9.51 15.17 -9.70
C ALA A 41 -10.83 15.31 -10.48
N GLU A 42 -11.65 14.25 -10.52
CA GLU A 42 -12.99 14.30 -11.12
C GLU A 42 -13.87 15.36 -10.44
N LEU A 43 -13.87 15.41 -9.11
CA LEU A 43 -14.62 16.42 -8.35
C LEU A 43 -14.13 17.84 -8.62
N ALA A 44 -12.81 18.05 -8.76
CA ALA A 44 -12.24 19.36 -9.08
C ALA A 44 -12.73 19.82 -10.47
N ILE A 45 -12.70 18.93 -11.46
CA ILE A 45 -13.19 19.21 -12.82
C ILE A 45 -14.68 19.58 -12.80
N LEU A 46 -15.50 18.81 -12.09
CA LEU A 46 -16.94 19.09 -11.95
C LEU A 46 -17.23 20.45 -11.27
N LYS A 47 -16.31 20.94 -10.45
CA LYS A 47 -16.38 22.27 -9.81
C LYS A 47 -15.76 23.39 -10.67
N GLY A 48 -15.31 23.10 -11.89
CA GLY A 48 -14.64 24.07 -12.76
C GLY A 48 -13.22 24.44 -12.30
N GLN A 49 -12.58 23.59 -11.51
CA GLN A 49 -11.21 23.78 -11.03
C GLN A 49 -10.24 22.87 -11.77
N SER A 50 -8.99 23.29 -11.94
CA SER A 50 -7.93 22.39 -12.42
C SER A 50 -7.43 21.50 -11.28
N PRO A 51 -7.33 20.17 -11.45
CA PRO A 51 -6.71 19.28 -10.48
C PRO A 51 -5.29 19.70 -10.10
N ASP A 52 -4.52 20.26 -11.03
CA ASP A 52 -3.14 20.71 -10.78
C ASP A 52 -3.05 21.97 -9.90
N SER A 53 -4.18 22.65 -9.69
CA SER A 53 -4.31 23.79 -8.78
C SER A 53 -5.08 23.47 -7.50
N ASN A 54 -5.72 22.29 -7.43
CA ASN A 54 -6.53 21.90 -6.30
C ASN A 54 -5.65 21.30 -5.19
N GLU A 55 -5.69 21.90 -3.99
CA GLU A 55 -4.82 21.52 -2.88
C GLU A 55 -4.97 20.04 -2.46
N ILE A 56 -6.20 19.50 -2.52
CA ILE A 56 -6.48 18.09 -2.17
C ILE A 56 -5.84 17.17 -3.21
N CYS A 57 -6.01 17.46 -4.50
CA CYS A 57 -5.42 16.68 -5.58
C CYS A 57 -3.89 16.69 -5.50
N LEU A 58 -3.29 17.86 -5.26
CA LEU A 58 -1.84 17.99 -5.10
C LEU A 58 -1.29 17.21 -3.91
N LYS A 59 -1.98 17.22 -2.77
CA LYS A 59 -1.57 16.42 -1.59
C LYS A 59 -1.65 14.92 -1.88
N LEU A 60 -2.78 14.45 -2.41
CA LEU A 60 -2.97 13.03 -2.73
C LEU A 60 -1.93 12.52 -3.73
N ARG A 61 -1.63 13.32 -4.77
CA ARG A 61 -0.59 12.99 -5.75
C ARG A 61 0.78 12.88 -5.12
N ARG A 62 1.17 13.81 -4.26
CA ARG A 62 2.47 13.77 -3.55
C ARG A 62 2.61 12.54 -2.65
N GLU A 63 1.56 12.20 -1.90
CA GLU A 63 1.56 11.02 -1.03
C GLU A 63 1.64 9.73 -1.85
N TYR A 64 0.88 9.66 -2.95
CA TYR A 64 0.95 8.54 -3.88
C TYR A 64 2.35 8.39 -4.47
N ASP A 65 2.92 9.46 -5.03
CA ASP A 65 4.25 9.43 -5.65
C ASP A 65 5.33 9.04 -4.63
N ALA A 66 5.25 9.55 -3.39
CA ALA A 66 6.17 9.19 -2.32
C ALA A 66 6.09 7.69 -1.98
N LEU A 67 4.88 7.16 -1.80
CA LEU A 67 4.69 5.77 -1.38
C LEU A 67 4.89 4.76 -2.50
N ASN A 68 4.60 5.12 -3.75
CA ASN A 68 4.77 4.25 -4.91
C ASN A 68 6.25 3.96 -5.23
N THR A 69 7.17 4.79 -4.72
CA THR A 69 8.62 4.54 -4.83
C THR A 69 9.15 3.51 -3.83
N LEU A 70 8.36 3.17 -2.79
CA LEU A 70 8.76 2.21 -1.77
C LEU A 70 8.70 0.78 -2.31
N ARG A 71 9.84 0.10 -2.29
CA ARG A 71 9.94 -1.31 -2.72
C ARG A 71 9.25 -2.25 -1.72
N PRO A 72 8.75 -3.42 -2.20
CA PRO A 72 8.38 -4.53 -1.32
C PRO A 72 9.47 -4.89 -0.31
N ILE A 73 9.07 -5.23 0.92
CA ILE A 73 9.99 -5.79 1.93
C ILE A 73 10.41 -7.18 1.48
N ASN A 74 9.46 -8.01 1.04
CA ASN A 74 9.75 -9.26 0.34
C ASN A 74 10.07 -9.01 -1.14
N HIS A 75 11.13 -8.25 -1.42
CA HIS A 75 11.79 -8.28 -2.72
C HIS A 75 12.98 -9.24 -2.61
N GLN A 76 12.71 -10.55 -2.55
CA GLN A 76 13.77 -11.50 -2.87
C GLN A 76 14.05 -11.38 -4.36
N PRO A 77 15.25 -10.94 -4.79
CA PRO A 77 15.64 -11.13 -6.17
C PRO A 77 15.58 -12.64 -6.42
N LYS A 78 14.73 -13.07 -7.35
CA LYS A 78 14.82 -14.44 -7.85
C LYS A 78 16.23 -14.57 -8.42
N HIS A 79 17.10 -15.29 -7.72
CA HIS A 79 18.37 -15.73 -8.26
C HIS A 79 18.02 -16.58 -9.50
N TYR A 80 18.28 -16.01 -10.68
CA TYR A 80 18.34 -16.71 -11.95
C TYR A 80 19.75 -17.25 -12.16
#